data_AF-A0A944JQ02-F1
#
_entry.id   AF-A0A944JQ02-F1
#
_cell.length_a   1.000
_cell.length_b   1.000
_cell.length_c   1.000
_cell.angle_alpha   90.00
_cell.angle_beta   90.00
_cell.angle_gamma   90.00
#
_symmetry.space_group_name_H-M   'P 1'
#
loop_
_entity.id
_entity.type
_entity.pdbx_description
1 polymer ?
#
loop_
_entity_poly.entity_id
_entity_poly.type
_entity_poly.pdbx_seq_one_letter_code
_entity_poly.pdbx_strand_id
1 'polypeptide(L)'
;MRDQADAPGAVTPADASGPLSGPLSGPVSGPSAGPSAGPDSVVVAPAPAPAPAPAPAPASVLAPASAAVPAVPAVPAVPATPASVPRPLGEHRQWPRSFADRLPTPLPGLRAFARLAREGAFRPAPEGLRGIPDLPYAPSPLPAVAAGTVSVTWAGHASWILRFGGGPTVLTDPVWSRRILGTPARMTPVGVRWEELPPVDAVVISHNHYDHLDAPTLKRLPRHTALFVPAGLARWCRRRGFTRVTELDWWESAELGGVRFDFVPAHHWSKRSLIDACRTLWGGWILTDLRAGTPKKVYFAGDTGYGHWFGEIGRRHPGIDLALLPIGAYAPRWWLRDVHADPEEAVRACTDVGARRMAPMHWATFALSAEPVMEPLHRVRVAWARAGLARESLWDLPIGGSRAL
;
A
#
# COMPACT_ATOMS: atom_id res chain seq x y z
N MET A 1 18.81 12.51 -62.91
CA MET A 1 17.79 12.91 -63.89
C MET A 1 16.54 13.28 -63.08
N ARG A 2 16.40 14.61 -62.81
CA ARG A 2 15.24 15.40 -62.33
C ARG A 2 14.50 14.97 -61.05
N ASP A 3 14.06 15.83 -60.14
CA ASP A 3 14.24 17.25 -59.78
C ASP A 3 13.48 17.45 -58.43
N GLN A 4 14.10 18.09 -57.42
CA GLN A 4 13.72 19.35 -56.73
C GLN A 4 12.28 19.50 -56.21
N ALA A 5 12.09 19.65 -54.89
CA ALA A 5 11.94 20.90 -54.09
C ALA A 5 10.44 21.04 -53.68
N ASP A 6 10.01 21.62 -52.57
CA ASP A 6 10.52 22.77 -51.83
C ASP A 6 9.88 22.85 -50.42
N ALA A 7 10.52 23.59 -49.51
CA ALA A 7 10.00 23.97 -48.20
C ALA A 7 9.38 25.39 -48.23
N PRO A 8 8.63 25.79 -47.19
CA PRO A 8 8.77 27.15 -46.67
C PRO A 8 8.87 27.13 -45.14
N GLY A 9 9.59 28.00 -44.43
CA GLY A 9 9.92 29.39 -44.69
C GLY A 9 9.46 30.19 -43.46
N ALA A 10 10.41 30.58 -42.60
CA ALA A 10 10.17 31.37 -41.39
C ALA A 10 9.89 32.84 -41.73
N VAL A 11 9.00 33.49 -40.96
CA VAL A 11 8.84 34.95 -40.93
C VAL A 11 8.53 35.40 -39.50
N THR A 12 9.44 36.20 -38.93
CA THR A 12 9.15 37.25 -37.94
C THR A 12 9.33 38.61 -38.63
N PRO A 13 8.51 39.59 -38.26
CA PRO A 13 8.99 40.77 -37.50
C PRO A 13 7.91 41.21 -36.48
N ALA A 14 8.00 42.23 -35.61
CA ALA A 14 9.03 43.08 -35.01
C ALA A 14 8.33 43.88 -33.88
N ASP A 15 9.14 44.49 -33.02
CA ASP A 15 8.85 45.49 -31.99
C ASP A 15 7.73 46.50 -32.24
N ALA A 16 7.03 46.88 -31.15
CA ALA A 16 6.66 48.28 -30.90
C ALA A 16 6.66 48.58 -29.40
N SER A 17 7.53 49.52 -29.04
CA SER A 17 7.84 50.00 -27.70
C SER A 17 6.98 51.21 -27.32
N GLY A 18 6.33 51.16 -26.15
CA GLY A 18 5.99 52.25 -25.21
C GLY A 18 5.24 53.52 -25.68
N PRO A 19 5.03 54.54 -24.80
CA PRO A 19 5.17 54.48 -23.34
C PRO A 19 4.16 55.38 -22.54
N LEU A 20 4.37 55.41 -21.21
CA LEU A 20 4.26 56.56 -20.28
C LEU A 20 2.94 56.97 -19.57
N SER A 21 3.11 57.10 -18.24
CA SER A 21 2.49 58.06 -17.29
C SER A 21 1.05 57.79 -16.85
N GLY A 22 0.66 57.78 -15.57
CA GLY A 22 1.18 58.41 -14.35
C GLY A 22 -0.03 58.78 -13.45
N PRO A 23 0.14 59.04 -12.14
CA PRO A 23 -0.81 58.63 -11.09
C PRO A 23 -1.61 59.78 -10.43
N LEU A 24 -2.74 59.47 -9.77
CA LEU A 24 -3.38 60.29 -8.73
C LEU A 24 -4.10 59.33 -7.75
N SER A 25 -3.65 59.12 -6.50
CA SER A 25 -3.70 59.98 -5.31
C SER A 25 -5.12 60.25 -4.79
N GLY A 26 -5.40 59.83 -3.55
CA GLY A 26 -6.49 60.37 -2.73
C GLY A 26 -7.13 59.40 -1.71
N PRO A 27 -6.82 59.51 -0.41
CA PRO A 27 -7.51 58.79 0.67
C PRO A 27 -8.74 59.57 1.17
N VAL A 28 -9.72 58.88 1.76
CA VAL A 28 -10.82 59.54 2.50
C VAL A 28 -10.80 59.05 3.95
N SER A 29 -10.70 59.99 4.87
CA SER A 29 -10.75 59.81 6.32
C SER A 29 -11.99 60.49 6.92
N GLY A 30 -12.58 59.84 7.93
CA GLY A 30 -13.30 60.45 9.06
C GLY A 30 -14.80 60.73 8.92
N PRO A 31 -15.56 60.89 10.03
CA PRO A 31 -15.06 61.25 11.37
C PRO A 31 -15.55 60.38 12.55
N SER A 32 -14.88 60.62 13.68
CA SER A 32 -15.17 60.22 15.06
C SER A 32 -16.36 60.96 15.67
N ALA A 33 -17.07 60.30 16.60
CA ALA A 33 -17.77 60.95 17.70
C ALA A 33 -17.72 60.06 18.96
N GLY A 34 -17.26 60.62 20.08
CA GLY A 34 -17.60 60.18 21.43
C GLY A 34 -18.22 61.37 22.18
N PRO A 35 -18.30 61.35 23.53
CA PRO A 35 -18.91 60.37 24.43
C PRO A 35 -20.18 60.96 25.10
N SER A 36 -21.03 60.14 25.73
CA SER A 36 -22.05 60.64 26.68
C SER A 36 -22.02 59.87 27.99
N ALA A 37 -22.09 60.63 29.08
CA ALA A 37 -21.96 60.23 30.48
C ALA A 37 -23.15 59.42 31.03
N GLY A 38 -22.90 58.74 32.18
CA GLY A 38 -23.82 57.90 32.97
C GLY A 38 -24.98 58.66 33.64
N PRO A 39 -25.67 58.12 34.69
CA PRO A 39 -25.16 57.29 35.80
C PRO A 39 -25.96 55.95 35.93
N ASP A 40 -25.61 54.92 36.69
CA ASP A 40 -25.44 54.83 38.14
C ASP A 40 -24.54 53.66 38.55
N SER A 41 -23.80 53.92 39.61
CA SER A 41 -22.85 53.09 40.32
C SER A 41 -23.50 52.05 41.24
N VAL A 42 -23.03 50.80 41.19
CA VAL A 42 -22.81 49.98 42.40
C VAL A 42 -21.47 49.25 42.25
N VAL A 43 -20.46 49.75 42.95
CA VAL A 43 -19.16 49.10 43.12
C VAL A 43 -19.30 48.13 44.31
N VAL A 44 -19.24 46.83 44.05
CA VAL A 44 -19.07 45.81 45.10
C VAL A 44 -17.58 45.50 45.20
N ALA A 45 -16.99 45.87 46.34
CA ALA A 45 -15.60 45.55 46.65
C ALA A 45 -15.42 44.02 46.80
N PRO A 46 -14.36 43.41 46.25
CA PRO A 46 -14.05 42.01 46.51
C PRO A 46 -13.51 41.85 47.95
N ALA A 47 -14.05 40.87 48.66
CA ALA A 47 -13.61 40.48 50.00
C ALA A 47 -12.13 40.05 50.02
N PRO A 48 -11.39 40.27 51.13
CA PRO A 48 -9.98 39.90 51.23
C PRO A 48 -9.78 38.39 51.14
N ALA A 49 -8.77 37.97 50.38
CA ALA A 49 -8.40 36.57 50.22
C ALA A 49 -7.98 35.93 51.55
N PRO A 50 -8.39 34.69 51.85
CA PRO A 50 -7.96 33.98 53.04
C PRO A 50 -6.46 33.63 52.96
N ALA A 51 -5.77 33.72 54.10
CA ALA A 51 -4.35 33.41 54.25
C ALA A 51 -4.02 31.96 53.79
N PRO A 52 -2.83 31.71 53.21
CA PRO A 52 -2.45 30.37 52.77
C PRO A 52 -2.27 29.43 53.97
N ALA A 53 -2.86 28.23 53.86
CA ALA A 53 -2.68 27.15 54.83
C ALA A 53 -1.20 26.68 54.86
N PRO A 54 -0.68 26.22 56.02
CA PRO A 54 0.69 25.74 56.12
C PRO A 54 0.91 24.50 55.25
N ALA A 55 2.06 24.45 54.57
CA ALA A 55 2.45 23.36 53.69
C ALA A 55 2.52 22.02 54.46
N PRO A 56 2.00 20.91 53.88
CA PRO A 56 2.15 19.59 54.48
C PRO A 56 3.63 19.15 54.43
N ALA A 57 4.07 18.49 55.50
CA ALA A 57 5.40 17.87 55.61
C ALA A 57 5.65 16.87 54.46
N PRO A 58 6.90 16.70 53.99
CA PRO A 58 7.20 15.79 52.88
C PRO A 58 6.87 14.35 53.29
N ALA A 59 5.92 13.75 52.57
CA ALA A 59 5.67 12.32 52.66
C ALA A 59 6.91 11.58 52.14
N SER A 60 7.46 10.70 52.97
CA SER A 60 8.54 9.79 52.59
C SER A 60 8.07 8.89 51.44
N VAL A 61 8.56 9.17 50.24
CA VAL A 61 8.34 8.32 49.06
C VAL A 61 9.16 7.05 49.25
N LEU A 62 8.52 5.99 49.76
CA LEU A 62 9.03 4.63 49.62
C LEU A 62 9.05 4.31 48.11
N ALA A 63 10.26 4.11 47.58
CA ALA A 63 10.45 3.61 46.23
C ALA A 63 9.65 2.31 46.04
N PRO A 64 8.92 2.13 44.92
CA PRO A 64 8.30 0.86 44.65
C PRO A 64 9.40 -0.19 44.45
N ALA A 65 9.34 -1.27 45.22
CA ALA A 65 10.18 -2.43 45.04
C ALA A 65 10.05 -2.92 43.58
N SER A 66 11.19 -2.98 42.88
CA SER A 66 11.29 -3.54 41.54
C SER A 66 10.91 -5.02 41.57
N ALA A 67 9.64 -5.33 41.33
CA ALA A 67 9.22 -6.68 41.03
C ALA A 67 9.80 -7.05 39.65
N ALA A 68 10.82 -7.92 39.65
CA ALA A 68 11.37 -8.48 38.45
C ALA A 68 10.24 -9.16 37.64
N VAL A 69 10.01 -8.67 36.42
CA VAL A 69 9.15 -9.35 35.45
C VAL A 69 9.81 -10.71 35.18
N PRO A 70 9.11 -11.84 35.38
CA PRO A 70 9.69 -13.14 35.08
C PRO A 70 10.01 -13.18 33.58
N ALA A 71 11.29 -13.46 33.27
CA ALA A 71 11.75 -13.62 31.91
C ALA A 71 10.88 -14.67 31.21
N VAL A 72 10.23 -14.27 30.11
CA VAL A 72 9.55 -15.20 29.21
C VAL A 72 10.59 -16.22 28.76
N PRO A 73 10.39 -17.53 28.99
CA PRO A 73 11.37 -18.52 28.56
C PRO A 73 11.56 -18.40 27.05
N ALA A 74 12.82 -18.25 26.63
CA ALA A 74 13.16 -18.20 25.22
C ALA A 74 12.63 -19.46 24.54
N VAL A 75 11.70 -19.28 23.60
CA VAL A 75 11.23 -20.36 22.73
C VAL A 75 12.48 -20.87 22.00
N PRO A 76 12.81 -22.17 22.08
CA PRO A 76 13.98 -22.70 21.40
C PRO A 76 13.87 -22.38 19.91
N ALA A 77 14.93 -21.82 19.34
CA ALA A 77 14.99 -21.47 17.93
C ALA A 77 14.79 -22.74 17.11
N VAL A 78 13.63 -22.86 16.47
CA VAL A 78 13.38 -23.90 15.46
C VAL A 78 14.41 -23.67 14.34
N PRO A 79 15.21 -24.68 13.96
CA PRO A 79 16.18 -24.52 12.90
C PRO A 79 15.49 -24.01 11.63
N ALA A 80 16.02 -22.93 11.06
CA ALA A 80 15.50 -22.34 9.84
C ALA A 80 15.47 -23.41 8.74
N THR A 81 14.32 -23.59 8.10
CA THR A 81 14.21 -24.45 6.92
C THR A 81 15.18 -23.92 5.86
N PRO A 82 16.05 -24.75 5.27
CA PRO A 82 17.01 -24.29 4.27
C PRO A 82 16.26 -23.61 3.12
N ALA A 83 16.78 -22.46 2.69
CA ALA A 83 16.19 -21.70 1.59
C ALA A 83 16.13 -22.59 0.33
N SER A 84 14.99 -22.58 -0.36
CA SER A 84 14.83 -23.35 -1.60
C SER A 84 15.84 -22.89 -2.65
N VAL A 85 16.40 -23.82 -3.41
CA VAL A 85 17.27 -23.49 -4.54
C VAL A 85 16.46 -22.67 -5.55
N PRO A 86 16.93 -21.49 -5.98
CA PRO A 86 16.23 -20.68 -6.97
C PRO A 86 15.95 -21.45 -8.26
N ARG A 87 14.72 -21.34 -8.75
CA ARG A 87 14.30 -21.89 -10.04
C ARG A 87 14.90 -21.09 -11.19
N PRO A 88 15.24 -21.75 -12.32
CA PRO A 88 15.66 -21.05 -13.53
C PRO A 88 14.58 -20.09 -14.05
N LEU A 89 15.01 -18.92 -14.50
CA LEU A 89 14.10 -17.92 -15.05
C LEU A 89 13.46 -18.41 -16.36
N GLY A 90 12.14 -18.26 -16.48
CA GLY A 90 11.40 -18.62 -17.69
C GLY A 90 11.12 -20.12 -17.86
N GLU A 91 11.47 -20.95 -16.87
CA GLU A 91 11.26 -22.39 -16.92
C GLU A 91 9.79 -22.74 -17.28
N HIS A 92 9.62 -23.66 -18.24
CA HIS A 92 8.30 -24.17 -18.61
C HIS A 92 7.93 -25.33 -17.70
N ARG A 93 6.78 -25.20 -17.01
CA ARG A 93 6.31 -26.17 -16.04
C ARG A 93 4.89 -26.61 -16.34
N GLN A 94 4.58 -27.82 -15.90
CA GLN A 94 3.22 -28.35 -15.92
C GLN A 94 2.68 -28.31 -14.50
N TRP A 95 1.43 -27.88 -14.38
CA TRP A 95 0.74 -27.71 -13.12
C TRP A 95 -0.57 -28.50 -13.13
N PRO A 96 -1.10 -28.85 -11.95
CA PRO A 96 -2.46 -29.36 -11.84
C PRO A 96 -3.47 -28.44 -12.54
N ARG A 97 -4.61 -29.00 -12.96
CA ARG A 97 -5.68 -28.22 -13.59
C ARG A 97 -6.37 -27.25 -12.63
N SER A 98 -6.22 -27.47 -11.33
CA SER A 98 -6.84 -26.72 -10.24
C SER A 98 -5.95 -26.79 -9.01
N PHE A 99 -5.99 -25.74 -8.20
CA PHE A 99 -5.40 -25.60 -6.88
C PHE A 99 -6.48 -25.51 -5.79
N ALA A 100 -7.71 -25.97 -6.08
CA ALA A 100 -8.83 -25.92 -5.14
C ALA A 100 -8.58 -26.74 -3.85
N ASP A 101 -7.68 -27.73 -3.90
CA ASP A 101 -7.17 -28.49 -2.75
C ASP A 101 -6.44 -27.61 -1.73
N ARG A 102 -6.05 -26.39 -2.13
CA ARG A 102 -5.31 -25.43 -1.31
C ARG A 102 -6.16 -24.28 -0.79
N LEU A 103 -7.46 -24.28 -1.09
CA LEU A 103 -8.39 -23.33 -0.52
C LEU A 103 -8.41 -23.48 1.00
N PRO A 104 -8.12 -22.42 1.77
CA PRO A 104 -8.13 -22.56 3.22
C PRO A 104 -9.54 -22.58 3.79
N THR A 105 -10.50 -21.98 3.10
CA THR A 105 -11.92 -22.11 3.36
C THR A 105 -12.69 -22.34 2.06
N PRO A 106 -13.85 -23.03 2.09
CA PRO A 106 -14.67 -23.24 0.91
C PRO A 106 -15.10 -21.91 0.28
N LEU A 107 -15.16 -21.86 -1.05
CA LEU A 107 -15.68 -20.68 -1.74
C LEU A 107 -17.14 -20.39 -1.33
N PRO A 108 -17.58 -19.12 -1.35
CA PRO A 108 -18.95 -18.78 -0.97
C PRO A 108 -19.99 -19.56 -1.77
N GLY A 109 -20.91 -20.22 -1.06
CA GLY A 109 -22.01 -20.97 -1.66
C GLY A 109 -23.25 -20.11 -1.97
N LEU A 110 -24.27 -20.72 -2.59
CA LEU A 110 -25.51 -20.04 -3.02
C LEU A 110 -26.21 -19.25 -1.89
N ARG A 111 -26.22 -19.78 -0.66
CA ARG A 111 -26.83 -19.11 0.50
C ARG A 111 -26.14 -17.79 0.83
N ALA A 112 -24.81 -17.78 0.74
CA ALA A 112 -24.03 -16.60 1.01
C ALA A 112 -24.29 -15.54 -0.09
N PHE A 113 -24.36 -15.95 -1.37
CA PHE A 113 -24.75 -15.05 -2.47
C PHE A 113 -26.17 -14.50 -2.31
N ALA A 114 -27.14 -15.32 -1.88
CA ALA A 114 -28.51 -14.89 -1.63
C ALA A 114 -28.56 -13.85 -0.49
N ARG A 115 -27.81 -14.07 0.60
CA ARG A 115 -27.67 -13.11 1.69
C ARG A 115 -27.06 -11.80 1.20
N LEU A 116 -26.02 -11.87 0.38
CA LEU A 116 -25.35 -10.71 -0.21
C LEU A 116 -26.30 -9.89 -1.08
N ALA A 117 -27.07 -10.55 -1.96
CA ALA A 117 -28.06 -9.90 -2.81
C ALA A 117 -29.16 -9.20 -2.00
N ARG A 118 -29.58 -9.79 -0.88
CA ARG A 118 -30.56 -9.20 0.05
C ARG A 118 -30.00 -7.98 0.79
N GLU A 119 -28.73 -8.01 1.19
CA GLU A 119 -28.11 -6.96 2.01
C GLU A 119 -27.55 -5.79 1.18
N GLY A 120 -27.34 -5.96 -0.14
CA GLY A 120 -26.87 -4.89 -1.04
C GLY A 120 -25.44 -4.38 -0.75
N ALA A 121 -24.71 -5.03 0.16
CA ALA A 121 -23.51 -4.53 0.81
C ALA A 121 -22.21 -4.76 0.02
N PHE A 122 -22.19 -4.49 -1.29
CA PHE A 122 -20.94 -4.56 -2.07
C PHE A 122 -20.26 -3.21 -2.31
N ARG A 123 -20.92 -2.11 -1.91
CA ARG A 123 -20.40 -0.76 -2.11
C ARG A 123 -20.64 0.07 -0.85
N PRO A 124 -19.79 1.09 -0.61
CA PRO A 124 -20.02 2.00 0.49
C PRO A 124 -21.32 2.78 0.25
N ALA A 125 -22.03 3.08 1.34
CA ALA A 125 -23.14 4.02 1.29
C ALA A 125 -22.65 5.40 0.77
N PRO A 126 -23.52 6.24 0.19
CA PRO A 126 -23.14 7.57 -0.29
C PRO A 126 -22.38 8.41 0.76
N GLU A 127 -22.75 8.31 2.03
CA GLU A 127 -22.08 8.95 3.16
C GLU A 127 -20.63 8.48 3.30
N GLY A 128 -20.39 7.18 3.11
CA GLY A 128 -19.06 6.56 3.16
C GLY A 128 -18.15 6.94 2.00
N LEU A 129 -18.68 7.55 0.94
CA LEU A 129 -17.91 8.07 -0.20
C LEU A 129 -17.55 9.56 -0.06
N ARG A 130 -18.12 10.27 0.91
CA ARG A 130 -17.89 11.73 1.07
C ARG A 130 -16.44 12.08 1.40
N GLY A 131 -15.68 11.14 1.97
CA GLY A 131 -14.26 11.32 2.29
C GLY A 131 -13.29 11.12 1.13
N ILE A 132 -13.78 10.87 -0.11
CA ILE A 132 -12.89 10.73 -1.28
C ILE A 132 -11.94 11.93 -1.47
N PRO A 133 -12.37 13.20 -1.34
CA PRO A 133 -11.49 14.36 -1.47
C PRO A 133 -10.36 14.40 -0.43
N ASP A 134 -10.52 13.73 0.71
CA ASP A 134 -9.57 13.71 1.83
C ASP A 134 -8.60 12.52 1.75
N LEU A 135 -8.75 11.65 0.74
CA LEU A 135 -7.83 10.53 0.55
C LEU A 135 -6.41 11.05 0.31
N PRO A 136 -5.40 10.52 1.02
CA PRO A 136 -4.05 11.06 0.94
C PRO A 136 -3.45 10.78 -0.44
N TYR A 137 -3.23 11.85 -1.20
CA TYR A 137 -2.66 11.84 -2.54
C TYR A 137 -1.58 12.91 -2.64
N ALA A 138 -0.35 12.48 -2.90
CA ALA A 138 0.81 13.35 -3.01
C ALA A 138 1.75 12.78 -4.09
N PRO A 139 1.39 12.94 -5.38
CA PRO A 139 2.27 12.51 -6.47
C PRO A 139 3.58 13.27 -6.38
N SER A 140 4.69 12.53 -6.45
CA SER A 140 6.03 13.10 -6.39
C SER A 140 6.97 12.36 -7.34
N PRO A 141 8.03 13.03 -7.84
CA PRO A 141 9.06 12.34 -8.60
C PRO A 141 9.67 11.19 -7.79
N LEU A 142 9.94 10.07 -8.46
CA LEU A 142 10.61 8.93 -7.82
C LEU A 142 11.99 9.38 -7.29
N PRO A 143 12.32 9.09 -6.01
CA PRO A 143 13.58 9.52 -5.43
C PRO A 143 14.77 8.81 -6.09
N ALA A 144 15.96 9.40 -6.00
CA ALA A 144 17.19 8.70 -6.30
C ALA A 144 17.38 7.52 -5.32
N VAL A 145 17.99 6.43 -5.80
CA VAL A 145 18.19 5.21 -4.99
C VAL A 145 19.67 4.90 -4.93
N ALA A 146 20.25 5.05 -3.74
CA ALA A 146 21.66 4.73 -3.50
C ALA A 146 21.88 3.22 -3.50
N ALA A 147 23.07 2.76 -3.88
CA ALA A 147 23.44 1.36 -3.80
C ALA A 147 23.25 0.82 -2.37
N GLY A 148 22.68 -0.37 -2.24
CA GLY A 148 22.40 -1.00 -0.94
C GLY A 148 21.15 -0.50 -0.22
N THR A 149 20.38 0.42 -0.82
CA THR A 149 19.06 0.88 -0.30
C THR A 149 17.92 0.36 -1.17
N VAL A 150 16.72 0.29 -0.60
CA VAL A 150 15.50 -0.05 -1.36
C VAL A 150 14.51 1.10 -1.24
N SER A 151 14.21 1.77 -2.36
CA SER A 151 13.14 2.76 -2.41
C SER A 151 11.80 2.08 -2.66
N VAL A 152 10.80 2.46 -1.89
CA VAL A 152 9.44 1.91 -1.89
C VAL A 152 8.47 3.06 -2.15
N THR A 153 7.78 3.04 -3.28
CA THR A 153 6.79 4.06 -3.65
C THR A 153 5.42 3.44 -3.87
N TRP A 154 4.39 4.02 -3.26
CA TRP A 154 3.02 3.54 -3.41
C TRP A 154 2.35 4.20 -4.62
N ALA A 155 2.09 3.43 -5.69
CA ALA A 155 1.36 3.94 -6.86
C ALA A 155 -0.18 3.92 -6.66
N GLY A 156 -0.65 3.25 -5.61
CA GLY A 156 -2.06 3.05 -5.28
C GLY A 156 -2.48 1.58 -5.39
N HIS A 157 -3.55 1.22 -4.69
CA HIS A 157 -4.06 -0.16 -4.56
C HIS A 157 -2.99 -1.10 -4.00
N ALA A 158 -2.78 -2.26 -4.62
CA ALA A 158 -1.66 -3.18 -4.35
C ALA A 158 -0.42 -2.88 -5.22
N SER A 159 -0.41 -1.77 -5.97
CA SER A 159 0.68 -1.42 -6.87
C SER A 159 1.78 -0.63 -6.18
N TRP A 160 2.94 -1.28 -6.04
CA TRP A 160 4.16 -0.68 -5.50
C TRP A 160 5.26 -0.64 -6.55
N ILE A 161 6.09 0.40 -6.48
CA ILE A 161 7.33 0.52 -7.26
C ILE A 161 8.47 0.31 -6.26
N LEU A 162 9.13 -0.84 -6.37
CA LEU A 162 10.28 -1.21 -5.55
C LEU A 162 11.54 -1.04 -6.40
N ARG A 163 12.40 -0.11 -6.01
CA ARG A 163 13.67 0.15 -6.71
C ARG A 163 14.80 -0.25 -5.80
N PHE A 164 15.52 -1.29 -6.22
CA PHE A 164 16.69 -1.77 -5.50
C PHE A 164 17.92 -1.04 -6.02
N GLY A 165 18.67 -0.36 -5.15
CA GLY A 165 19.83 0.44 -5.55
C GLY A 165 20.87 -0.36 -6.32
N GLY A 166 21.28 0.12 -7.50
CA GLY A 166 22.15 -0.62 -8.41
C GLY A 166 21.52 -1.90 -8.98
N GLY A 167 20.19 -2.03 -8.94
CA GLY A 167 19.43 -3.25 -9.22
C GLY A 167 18.13 -3.07 -9.95
N PRO A 168 17.29 -4.12 -9.94
CA PRO A 168 16.06 -4.09 -10.70
C PRO A 168 15.05 -3.10 -10.12
N THR A 169 14.25 -2.52 -11.00
CA THR A 169 12.94 -1.95 -10.66
C THR A 169 11.89 -3.04 -10.76
N VAL A 170 11.17 -3.27 -9.67
CA VAL A 170 10.11 -4.27 -9.56
C VAL A 170 8.76 -3.59 -9.32
N LEU A 171 7.74 -3.99 -10.08
CA LEU A 171 6.36 -3.64 -9.79
C LEU A 171 5.63 -4.81 -9.10
N THR A 172 4.86 -4.52 -8.06
CA THR A 172 3.90 -5.48 -7.49
C THR A 172 2.53 -5.22 -8.11
N ASP A 173 1.79 -6.25 -8.51
CA ASP A 173 0.39 -6.18 -8.96
C ASP A 173 0.01 -4.88 -9.69
N PRO A 174 0.64 -4.57 -10.84
CA PRO A 174 0.61 -3.22 -11.40
C PRO A 174 -0.74 -2.92 -12.06
N VAL A 175 -1.44 -1.89 -11.55
CA VAL A 175 -2.72 -1.40 -12.08
C VAL A 175 -2.68 0.11 -12.30
N TRP A 176 -2.36 0.49 -13.53
CA TRP A 176 -2.41 1.89 -14.01
C TRP A 176 -3.74 2.23 -14.68
N SER A 177 -4.63 1.26 -14.86
CA SER A 177 -5.94 1.47 -15.47
C SER A 177 -6.83 2.41 -14.63
N ARG A 178 -7.63 3.24 -15.32
CA ARG A 178 -8.64 4.09 -14.68
C ARG A 178 -9.79 3.26 -14.10
N ARG A 179 -10.10 2.11 -14.70
CA ARG A 179 -11.18 1.20 -14.32
C ARG A 179 -10.66 -0.23 -14.39
N ILE A 180 -11.10 -1.04 -13.45
CA ILE A 180 -10.99 -2.49 -13.46
C ILE A 180 -12.37 -3.06 -13.78
N LEU A 181 -12.43 -4.27 -14.34
CA LEU A 181 -13.69 -4.85 -14.76
C LEU A 181 -14.61 -5.08 -13.54
N GLY A 182 -15.83 -4.56 -13.58
CA GLY A 182 -16.82 -4.74 -12.52
C GLY A 182 -16.84 -3.65 -11.44
N THR A 183 -15.99 -2.62 -11.53
CA THR A 183 -15.95 -1.52 -10.54
C THR A 183 -16.18 -0.15 -11.17
N PRO A 184 -16.53 0.87 -10.36
CA PRO A 184 -16.40 2.27 -10.76
C PRO A 184 -14.95 2.63 -11.14
N ALA A 185 -14.77 3.85 -11.66
CA ALA A 185 -13.43 4.40 -11.85
C ALA A 185 -12.69 4.52 -10.51
N ARG A 186 -11.35 4.44 -10.57
CA ARG A 186 -10.50 4.68 -9.41
C ARG A 186 -10.82 6.04 -8.76
N MET A 187 -10.91 6.04 -7.44
CA MET A 187 -11.22 7.21 -6.60
C MET A 187 -10.04 8.18 -6.59
N THR A 188 -8.85 7.66 -6.30
CA THR A 188 -7.60 8.43 -6.31
C THR A 188 -6.81 8.11 -7.58
N PRO A 189 -6.24 9.10 -8.30
CA PRO A 189 -5.36 8.86 -9.46
C PRO A 189 -4.13 8.00 -9.12
N VAL A 190 -3.39 7.57 -10.13
CA VAL A 190 -2.13 6.83 -9.92
C VAL A 190 -1.08 7.76 -9.32
N GLY A 191 -0.33 7.26 -8.35
CA GLY A 191 0.67 8.04 -7.62
C GLY A 191 1.89 8.43 -8.45
N VAL A 192 2.20 7.64 -9.47
CA VAL A 192 3.31 7.87 -10.41
C VAL A 192 2.81 7.67 -11.82
N ARG A 193 3.00 8.65 -12.69
CA ARG A 193 2.58 8.51 -14.09
C ARG A 193 3.44 7.45 -14.76
N TRP A 194 2.86 6.71 -15.70
CA TRP A 194 3.60 5.64 -16.36
C TRP A 194 4.81 6.16 -17.14
N GLU A 195 4.69 7.35 -17.72
CA GLU A 195 5.76 7.99 -18.48
C GLU A 195 6.93 8.42 -17.58
N GLU A 196 6.73 8.47 -16.27
CA GLU A 196 7.73 8.81 -15.26
C GLU A 196 8.36 7.56 -14.61
N LEU A 197 7.91 6.35 -14.99
CA LEU A 197 8.50 5.11 -14.51
C LEU A 197 9.88 4.91 -15.15
N PRO A 198 10.91 4.52 -14.38
CA PRO A 198 12.14 3.98 -14.94
C PRO A 198 11.84 2.65 -15.66
N PRO A 199 12.80 2.12 -16.44
CA PRO A 199 12.68 0.78 -17.00
C PRO A 199 12.30 -0.25 -15.94
N VAL A 200 11.25 -1.03 -16.21
CA VAL A 200 10.73 -2.06 -15.31
C VAL A 200 11.38 -3.39 -15.68
N ASP A 201 12.23 -3.89 -14.80
CA ASP A 201 12.96 -5.15 -14.99
C ASP A 201 12.10 -6.36 -14.66
N ALA A 202 11.26 -6.24 -13.63
CA ALA A 202 10.40 -7.32 -13.18
C ALA A 202 9.03 -6.87 -12.70
N VAL A 203 8.09 -7.81 -12.78
CA VAL A 203 6.77 -7.72 -12.15
C VAL A 203 6.52 -8.97 -11.33
N VAL A 204 6.04 -8.79 -10.10
CA VAL A 204 5.50 -9.87 -9.28
C VAL A 204 3.97 -9.79 -9.27
N ILE A 205 3.32 -10.94 -9.48
CA ILE A 205 1.85 -11.05 -9.44
C ILE A 205 1.47 -11.94 -8.25
N SER A 206 0.62 -11.45 -7.35
CA SER A 206 0.12 -12.21 -6.19
C SER A 206 -0.90 -13.28 -6.60
N HIS A 207 -1.87 -12.89 -7.44
CA HIS A 207 -2.96 -13.74 -7.91
C HIS A 207 -3.62 -13.13 -9.15
N ASN A 208 -4.62 -13.82 -9.69
CA ASN A 208 -5.14 -13.50 -11.01
C ASN A 208 -6.33 -12.53 -11.03
N HIS A 209 -6.81 -11.93 -9.93
CA HIS A 209 -7.97 -11.02 -9.99
C HIS A 209 -7.70 -9.77 -10.85
N TYR A 210 -8.78 -9.11 -11.31
CA TYR A 210 -8.68 -8.00 -12.28
C TYR A 210 -7.96 -6.77 -11.73
N ASP A 211 -8.03 -6.56 -10.42
CA ASP A 211 -7.41 -5.47 -9.69
C ASP A 211 -5.97 -5.75 -9.25
N HIS A 212 -5.44 -6.93 -9.58
CA HIS A 212 -4.03 -7.29 -9.34
C HIS A 212 -3.30 -7.65 -10.63
N LEU A 213 -4.02 -8.20 -11.61
CA LEU A 213 -3.51 -8.57 -12.93
C LEU A 213 -4.24 -7.78 -14.02
N ASP A 214 -3.78 -6.55 -14.23
CA ASP A 214 -4.36 -5.61 -15.19
C ASP A 214 -3.74 -5.76 -16.59
N ALA A 215 -4.51 -6.33 -17.53
CA ALA A 215 -4.04 -6.58 -18.89
C ALA A 215 -3.65 -5.31 -19.66
N PRO A 216 -4.41 -4.18 -19.61
CA PRO A 216 -3.99 -2.91 -20.17
C PRO A 216 -2.63 -2.44 -19.65
N THR A 217 -2.37 -2.53 -18.34
CA THR A 217 -1.08 -2.16 -17.75
C THR A 217 0.04 -3.06 -18.25
N LEU A 218 -0.13 -4.38 -18.19
CA LEU A 218 0.90 -5.31 -18.70
C LEU A 218 1.14 -5.18 -20.22
N LYS A 219 0.15 -4.72 -20.99
CA LYS A 219 0.36 -4.45 -22.42
C LYS A 219 1.39 -3.34 -22.65
N ARG A 220 1.63 -2.45 -21.70
CA ARG A 220 2.60 -1.35 -21.83
C ARG A 220 4.05 -1.77 -21.58
N LEU A 221 4.28 -2.95 -21.00
CA LEU A 221 5.62 -3.46 -20.71
C LEU A 221 6.27 -4.11 -21.94
N PRO A 222 7.61 -4.03 -22.06
CA PRO A 222 8.37 -4.86 -22.97
C PRO A 222 8.08 -6.35 -22.74
N ARG A 223 8.00 -7.13 -23.83
CA ARG A 223 7.67 -8.55 -23.74
C ARG A 223 8.76 -9.41 -23.09
N HIS A 224 9.97 -8.87 -22.97
CA HIS A 224 11.09 -9.48 -22.28
C HIS A 224 11.18 -9.07 -20.79
N THR A 225 10.28 -8.22 -20.27
CA THR A 225 10.20 -7.96 -18.82
C THR A 225 9.94 -9.27 -18.10
N ALA A 226 10.69 -9.52 -17.01
CA ALA A 226 10.54 -10.74 -16.23
C ALA A 226 9.22 -10.71 -15.44
N LEU A 227 8.39 -11.73 -15.61
CA LEU A 227 7.16 -11.90 -14.84
C LEU A 227 7.33 -13.07 -13.88
N PHE A 228 7.24 -12.79 -12.58
CA PHE A 228 7.14 -13.79 -11.53
C PHE A 228 5.67 -13.93 -11.14
N VAL A 229 5.12 -15.12 -11.35
CA VAL A 229 3.68 -15.35 -11.26
C VAL A 229 3.37 -16.62 -10.48
N PRO A 230 2.16 -16.75 -9.92
CA PRO A 230 1.75 -17.98 -9.27
C PRO A 230 1.65 -19.12 -10.26
N ALA A 231 1.89 -20.33 -9.78
CA ALA A 231 1.69 -21.57 -10.52
C ALA A 231 0.37 -21.59 -11.34
N GLY A 232 0.46 -22.00 -12.61
CA GLY A 232 -0.66 -22.06 -13.56
C GLY A 232 -0.95 -20.77 -14.34
N LEU A 233 -0.36 -19.61 -13.96
CA LEU A 233 -0.65 -18.32 -14.60
C LEU A 233 0.19 -18.03 -15.87
N ALA A 234 1.28 -18.75 -16.14
CA ALA A 234 2.15 -18.42 -17.27
C ALA A 234 1.45 -18.54 -18.61
N ARG A 235 0.52 -19.49 -18.77
CA ARG A 235 -0.23 -19.62 -20.03
C ARG A 235 -0.97 -18.32 -20.37
N TRP A 236 -1.50 -17.61 -19.38
CA TRP A 236 -2.17 -16.32 -19.58
C TRP A 236 -1.18 -15.22 -20.04
N CYS A 237 0.02 -15.21 -19.46
CA CYS A 237 1.07 -14.23 -19.76
C CYS A 237 1.71 -14.49 -21.14
N ARG A 238 2.08 -15.74 -21.43
CA ARG A 238 2.69 -16.17 -22.69
C ARG A 238 1.76 -15.94 -23.89
N ARG A 239 0.45 -16.16 -23.74
CA ARG A 239 -0.54 -15.79 -24.78
C ARG A 239 -0.58 -14.28 -25.10
N ARG A 240 -0.04 -13.44 -24.23
CA ARG A 240 0.11 -11.98 -24.44
C ARG A 240 1.52 -11.60 -24.90
N GLY A 241 2.32 -12.58 -25.27
CA GLY A 241 3.64 -12.41 -25.87
C GLY A 241 4.80 -12.32 -24.89
N PHE A 242 4.57 -12.41 -23.58
CA PHE A 242 5.68 -12.38 -22.62
C PHE A 242 6.57 -13.63 -22.74
N THR A 243 7.88 -13.42 -22.83
CA THR A 243 8.86 -14.49 -23.10
C THR A 243 9.59 -14.95 -21.83
N ARG A 244 9.66 -14.12 -20.80
CA ARG A 244 10.32 -14.43 -19.51
C ARG A 244 9.29 -14.54 -18.39
N VAL A 245 8.62 -15.68 -18.32
CA VAL A 245 7.58 -15.93 -17.30
C VAL A 245 8.01 -17.11 -16.41
N THR A 246 8.18 -16.84 -15.13
CA THR A 246 8.57 -17.82 -14.11
C THR A 246 7.37 -18.09 -13.20
N GLU A 247 6.88 -19.33 -13.23
CA GLU A 247 5.82 -19.81 -12.33
C GLU A 247 6.41 -20.46 -11.08
N LEU A 248 5.95 -20.01 -9.92
CA LEU A 248 6.38 -20.53 -8.63
C LEU A 248 5.21 -21.10 -7.83
N ASP A 249 5.47 -22.22 -7.17
CA ASP A 249 4.68 -22.74 -6.07
C ASP A 249 5.07 -22.03 -4.76
N TRP A 250 4.25 -22.15 -3.72
CA TRP A 250 4.60 -21.69 -2.38
C TRP A 250 5.92 -22.28 -1.93
N TRP A 251 6.73 -21.44 -1.30
CA TRP A 251 8.08 -21.73 -0.81
C TRP A 251 9.13 -21.99 -1.88
N GLU A 252 8.77 -21.89 -3.16
CA GLU A 252 9.73 -21.82 -4.24
C GLU A 252 10.20 -20.37 -4.46
N SER A 253 11.34 -20.27 -5.13
CA SER A 253 12.01 -18.99 -5.33
C SER A 253 12.61 -18.88 -6.72
N ALA A 254 12.95 -17.67 -7.11
CA ALA A 254 13.77 -17.37 -8.28
C ALA A 254 14.61 -16.12 -8.02
N GLU A 255 15.65 -15.89 -8.83
CA GLU A 255 16.56 -14.75 -8.66
C GLU A 255 16.75 -13.98 -9.95
N LEU A 256 16.78 -12.65 -9.85
CA LEU A 256 17.06 -11.74 -10.96
C LEU A 256 17.82 -10.51 -10.43
N GLY A 257 18.97 -10.22 -11.03
CA GLY A 257 19.71 -8.99 -10.72
C GLY A 257 20.17 -8.90 -9.26
N GLY A 258 20.43 -10.03 -8.61
CA GLY A 258 20.79 -10.15 -7.19
C GLY A 258 19.64 -9.85 -6.21
N VAL A 259 18.40 -9.85 -6.70
CA VAL A 259 17.20 -9.88 -5.85
C VAL A 259 16.59 -11.27 -5.93
N ARG A 260 16.27 -11.83 -4.75
CA ARG A 260 15.55 -13.10 -4.62
C ARG A 260 14.07 -12.86 -4.42
N PHE A 261 13.27 -13.64 -5.13
CA PHE A 261 11.82 -13.61 -5.15
C PHE A 261 11.30 -14.94 -4.61
N ASP A 262 10.86 -14.99 -3.36
CA ASP A 262 10.23 -16.17 -2.78
C ASP A 262 8.70 -16.01 -2.82
N PHE A 263 8.00 -16.99 -3.38
CA PHE A 263 6.55 -17.00 -3.41
C PHE A 263 6.01 -17.64 -2.13
N VAL A 264 5.16 -16.94 -1.39
CA VAL A 264 4.67 -17.37 -0.06
C VAL A 264 3.15 -17.53 -0.04
N PRO A 265 2.59 -18.40 0.81
CA PRO A 265 1.16 -18.62 0.88
C PRO A 265 0.37 -17.39 1.37
N ALA A 266 -0.91 -17.36 0.98
CA ALA A 266 -1.90 -16.37 1.41
C ALA A 266 -3.25 -17.07 1.61
N HIS A 267 -4.10 -16.52 2.49
CA HIS A 267 -5.49 -16.96 2.62
C HIS A 267 -6.36 -16.26 1.58
N HIS A 268 -6.36 -16.79 0.36
CA HIS A 268 -7.15 -16.24 -0.74
C HIS A 268 -7.53 -17.31 -1.75
N TRP A 269 -7.85 -16.89 -2.97
CA TRP A 269 -8.23 -17.73 -4.09
C TRP A 269 -7.95 -16.99 -5.41
N SER A 270 -8.28 -17.61 -6.53
CA SER A 270 -8.10 -17.00 -7.85
C SER A 270 -9.33 -17.23 -8.74
N LYS A 271 -9.71 -16.22 -9.53
CA LYS A 271 -10.75 -16.30 -10.57
C LYS A 271 -10.72 -15.09 -11.50
N ARG A 272 -10.81 -15.31 -12.80
CA ARG A 272 -10.96 -14.25 -13.83
C ARG A 272 -12.15 -14.42 -14.74
N SER A 273 -12.60 -15.64 -14.94
CA SER A 273 -13.71 -15.98 -15.81
C SER A 273 -14.72 -16.85 -15.05
N LEU A 274 -15.83 -17.18 -15.70
CA LEU A 274 -16.89 -17.94 -15.05
C LEU A 274 -16.47 -19.37 -14.67
N ILE A 275 -15.42 -19.91 -15.30
CA ILE A 275 -15.06 -21.33 -15.23
C ILE A 275 -13.61 -21.58 -14.79
N ASP A 276 -12.91 -20.58 -14.24
CA ASP A 276 -11.48 -20.69 -13.90
C ASP A 276 -11.14 -20.48 -12.42
N ALA A 277 -12.13 -20.61 -11.54
CA ALA A 277 -11.90 -20.59 -10.10
C ALA A 277 -10.79 -21.58 -9.72
N CYS A 278 -9.78 -21.09 -9.01
CA CYS A 278 -8.60 -21.82 -8.54
C CYS A 278 -7.78 -22.52 -9.64
N ARG A 279 -7.90 -22.13 -10.92
CA ARG A 279 -7.04 -22.69 -11.99
C ARG A 279 -5.60 -22.17 -11.97
N THR A 280 -5.34 -21.12 -11.20
CA THR A 280 -4.00 -20.64 -10.88
C THR A 280 -3.86 -20.51 -9.38
N LEU A 281 -2.63 -20.58 -8.88
CA LEU A 281 -2.35 -20.34 -7.47
C LEU A 281 -2.49 -18.84 -7.12
N TRP A 282 -2.37 -18.53 -5.83
CA TRP A 282 -2.41 -17.19 -5.21
C TRP A 282 -1.40 -17.15 -4.06
N GLY A 283 -0.94 -15.97 -3.66
CA GLY A 283 0.08 -15.86 -2.60
C GLY A 283 0.62 -14.45 -2.46
N GLY A 284 1.64 -14.32 -1.62
CA GLY A 284 2.46 -13.12 -1.50
C GLY A 284 3.89 -13.36 -2.01
N TRP A 285 4.73 -12.35 -1.88
CA TRP A 285 6.13 -12.37 -2.31
C TRP A 285 7.04 -11.83 -1.21
N ILE A 286 8.14 -12.53 -0.92
CA ILE A 286 9.28 -11.97 -0.20
C ILE A 286 10.32 -11.58 -1.24
N LEU A 287 10.71 -10.30 -1.26
CA LEU A 287 11.77 -9.78 -2.09
C LEU A 287 12.98 -9.46 -1.21
N THR A 288 14.09 -10.14 -1.46
CA THR A 288 15.33 -9.98 -0.68
C THR A 288 16.45 -9.46 -1.57
N ASP A 289 16.98 -8.28 -1.26
CA ASP A 289 18.20 -7.79 -1.91
C ASP A 289 19.42 -8.51 -1.35
N LEU A 290 20.07 -9.33 -2.18
CA LEU A 290 21.24 -10.13 -1.78
C LEU A 290 22.57 -9.40 -1.98
N ARG A 291 22.55 -8.16 -2.49
CA ARG A 291 23.76 -7.45 -2.93
C ARG A 291 24.32 -6.52 -1.88
N ALA A 292 23.51 -6.13 -0.90
CA ALA A 292 23.94 -5.36 0.25
C ALA A 292 24.60 -6.29 1.30
N GLY A 293 25.55 -5.76 2.08
CA GLY A 293 26.18 -6.52 3.16
C GLY A 293 25.19 -7.02 4.23
N THR A 294 24.07 -6.32 4.41
CA THR A 294 22.90 -6.81 5.16
C THR A 294 21.71 -6.88 4.21
N PRO A 295 21.13 -8.08 3.97
CA PRO A 295 20.01 -8.21 3.05
C PRO A 295 18.82 -7.38 3.47
N LYS A 296 18.23 -6.65 2.52
CA LYS A 296 17.00 -5.88 2.72
C LYS A 296 15.81 -6.69 2.26
N LYS A 297 14.80 -6.84 3.10
CA LYS A 297 13.67 -7.74 2.85
C LYS A 297 12.33 -7.02 2.89
N VAL A 298 11.61 -7.08 1.76
CA VAL A 298 10.25 -6.55 1.62
C VAL A 298 9.28 -7.73 1.46
N TYR A 299 8.26 -7.78 2.31
CA TYR A 299 7.14 -8.71 2.16
C TYR A 299 5.98 -8.00 1.48
N PHE A 300 5.55 -8.49 0.33
CA PHE A 300 4.32 -8.09 -0.34
C PHE A 300 3.27 -9.17 -0.14
N ALA A 301 2.23 -8.91 0.67
CA ALA A 301 1.28 -9.96 1.05
C ALA A 301 0.30 -10.37 -0.06
N GLY A 302 0.10 -9.54 -1.08
CA GLY A 302 -1.05 -9.66 -1.96
C GLY A 302 -2.36 -9.50 -1.19
N ASP A 303 -3.42 -10.13 -1.69
CA ASP A 303 -4.68 -10.28 -0.96
C ASP A 303 -4.63 -11.51 -0.07
N THR A 304 -5.05 -11.33 1.17
CA THR A 304 -5.09 -12.42 2.14
C THR A 304 -6.03 -12.09 3.29
N GLY A 305 -6.80 -13.09 3.72
CA GLY A 305 -7.38 -13.13 5.06
C GLY A 305 -6.31 -13.37 6.14
N TYR A 306 -6.70 -13.21 7.40
CA TYR A 306 -5.82 -13.48 8.53
C TYR A 306 -5.70 -14.97 8.83
N GLY A 307 -4.49 -15.47 9.10
CA GLY A 307 -4.28 -16.87 9.42
C GLY A 307 -2.85 -17.26 9.80
N HIS A 308 -2.65 -18.54 10.07
CA HIS A 308 -1.40 -19.11 10.61
C HIS A 308 -0.17 -18.95 9.69
N TRP A 309 -0.39 -18.72 8.40
CA TRP A 309 0.67 -18.53 7.40
C TRP A 309 1.60 -17.38 7.76
N PHE A 310 1.12 -16.31 8.38
CA PHE A 310 1.97 -15.18 8.76
C PHE A 310 3.08 -15.59 9.73
N GLY A 311 2.73 -16.38 10.76
CA GLY A 311 3.73 -16.93 11.68
C GLY A 311 4.69 -17.90 10.99
N GLU A 312 4.22 -18.67 9.99
CA GLU A 312 5.10 -19.54 9.20
C GLU A 312 6.06 -18.74 8.30
N ILE A 313 5.56 -17.70 7.63
CA ILE A 313 6.36 -16.78 6.81
C ILE A 313 7.43 -16.13 7.68
N GLY A 314 7.07 -15.62 8.86
CA GLY A 314 8.02 -15.01 9.79
C GLY A 314 9.12 -15.99 10.25
N ARG A 315 8.78 -17.25 10.53
CA ARG A 315 9.76 -18.29 10.89
C ARG A 315 10.71 -18.64 9.74
N ARG A 316 10.20 -18.74 8.51
CA ARG A 316 11.02 -19.09 7.32
C ARG A 316 11.82 -17.90 6.79
N HIS A 317 11.33 -16.68 6.98
CA HIS A 317 11.95 -15.46 6.49
C HIS A 317 12.15 -14.43 7.62
N PRO A 318 13.03 -14.70 8.60
CA PRO A 318 13.28 -13.75 9.68
C PRO A 318 13.84 -12.42 9.16
N GLY A 319 13.63 -11.35 9.93
CA GLY A 319 14.21 -10.03 9.64
C GLY A 319 13.56 -9.31 8.46
N ILE A 320 12.23 -9.35 8.31
CA ILE A 320 11.52 -8.55 7.32
C ILE A 320 11.63 -7.07 7.69
N ASP A 321 12.16 -6.24 6.79
CA ASP A 321 12.32 -4.80 7.03
C ASP A 321 11.02 -4.03 6.84
N LEU A 322 10.18 -4.50 5.93
CA LEU A 322 8.90 -3.89 5.57
C LEU A 322 7.88 -4.93 5.12
N ALA A 323 6.68 -4.90 5.69
CA ALA A 323 5.52 -5.62 5.20
C ALA A 323 4.52 -4.68 4.53
N LEU A 324 4.19 -4.95 3.26
CA LEU A 324 3.13 -4.32 2.49
C LEU A 324 1.87 -5.16 2.68
N LEU A 325 0.92 -4.66 3.47
CA LEU A 325 -0.23 -5.43 3.96
C LEU A 325 -1.56 -4.78 3.55
N PRO A 326 -2.53 -5.56 3.01
CA PRO A 326 -3.82 -5.02 2.64
C PRO A 326 -4.60 -4.60 3.89
N ILE A 327 -5.31 -3.47 3.79
CA ILE A 327 -6.20 -2.99 4.86
C ILE A 327 -7.61 -2.64 4.38
N GLY A 328 -7.91 -2.82 3.09
CA GLY A 328 -9.21 -2.54 2.49
C GLY A 328 -9.92 -3.82 2.02
N ALA A 329 -11.08 -3.65 1.39
CA ALA A 329 -11.89 -4.73 0.83
C ALA A 329 -12.35 -5.78 1.86
N TYR A 330 -12.61 -5.37 3.11
CA TYR A 330 -12.94 -6.29 4.21
C TYR A 330 -14.43 -6.32 4.60
N ALA A 331 -15.28 -5.42 4.08
CA ALA A 331 -16.67 -5.29 4.51
C ALA A 331 -17.69 -5.80 3.46
N PRO A 332 -18.65 -6.67 3.83
CA PRO A 332 -18.96 -7.09 5.19
C PRO A 332 -18.09 -8.25 5.67
N ARG A 333 -17.69 -8.23 6.95
CA ARG A 333 -16.78 -9.23 7.54
C ARG A 333 -17.29 -10.67 7.43
N TRP A 334 -18.60 -10.90 7.50
CA TRP A 334 -19.17 -12.24 7.38
C TRP A 334 -18.93 -12.88 6.00
N TRP A 335 -18.64 -12.07 4.97
CA TRP A 335 -18.36 -12.50 3.60
C TRP A 335 -16.87 -12.44 3.26
N LEU A 336 -16.16 -11.40 3.71
CA LEU A 336 -14.79 -11.11 3.27
C LEU A 336 -13.69 -11.50 4.27
N ARG A 337 -14.02 -11.89 5.51
CA ARG A 337 -13.02 -12.21 6.55
C ARG A 337 -11.98 -13.23 6.11
N ASP A 338 -12.41 -14.27 5.40
CA ASP A 338 -11.53 -15.35 5.02
C ASP A 338 -10.55 -14.95 3.92
N VAL A 339 -10.82 -13.89 3.17
CA VAL A 339 -10.06 -13.54 1.96
C VAL A 339 -9.40 -12.16 2.04
N HIS A 340 -9.85 -11.31 2.95
CA HIS A 340 -9.29 -9.98 3.22
C HIS A 340 -9.16 -9.72 4.72
N ALA A 341 -7.93 -9.41 5.13
CA ALA A 341 -7.63 -8.90 6.44
C ALA A 341 -8.31 -7.52 6.64
N ASP A 342 -8.89 -7.30 7.82
CA ASP A 342 -9.23 -5.96 8.26
C ASP A 342 -7.98 -5.21 8.82
N PRO A 343 -8.07 -3.90 9.10
CA PRO A 343 -6.93 -3.13 9.56
C PRO A 343 -6.28 -3.67 10.85
N GLU A 344 -7.07 -4.17 11.80
CA GLU A 344 -6.59 -4.75 13.04
C GLU A 344 -5.87 -6.08 12.79
N GLU A 345 -6.41 -6.92 11.90
CA GLU A 345 -5.75 -8.15 11.43
C GLU A 345 -4.44 -7.88 10.70
N ALA A 346 -4.36 -6.82 9.90
CA ALA A 346 -3.13 -6.42 9.23
C ALA A 346 -2.04 -6.00 10.23
N VAL A 347 -2.39 -5.28 11.29
CA VAL A 347 -1.44 -4.95 12.37
C VAL A 347 -0.96 -6.22 13.08
N ARG A 348 -1.86 -7.17 13.38
CA ARG A 348 -1.46 -8.48 13.93
C ARG A 348 -0.53 -9.24 12.99
N ALA A 349 -0.87 -9.31 11.71
CA ALA A 349 -0.07 -9.96 10.68
C ALA A 349 1.34 -9.37 10.59
N CYS A 350 1.50 -8.06 10.69
CA CYS A 350 2.82 -7.39 10.74
C CYS A 350 3.69 -7.92 11.89
N THR A 351 3.09 -8.08 13.08
CA THR A 351 3.79 -8.64 14.24
C THR A 351 4.11 -10.12 14.04
N ASP A 352 3.17 -10.91 13.53
CA ASP A 352 3.31 -12.36 13.35
C ASP A 352 4.40 -12.73 12.32
N VAL A 353 4.55 -11.93 11.25
CA VAL A 353 5.66 -12.10 10.31
C VAL A 353 6.99 -11.56 10.85
N GLY A 354 6.98 -10.84 11.97
CA GLY A 354 8.17 -10.22 12.56
C GLY A 354 8.72 -9.05 11.73
N ALA A 355 7.86 -8.30 11.05
CA ALA A 355 8.28 -7.16 10.24
C ALA A 355 8.59 -5.93 11.11
N ARG A 356 9.67 -5.23 10.79
CA ARG A 356 10.07 -4.00 11.52
C ARG A 356 9.12 -2.83 11.26
N ARG A 357 8.48 -2.81 10.09
CA ARG A 357 7.62 -1.73 9.59
C ARG A 357 6.47 -2.30 8.77
N MET A 358 5.37 -1.55 8.71
CA MET A 358 4.21 -1.86 7.88
C MET A 358 3.89 -0.70 6.96
N ALA A 359 3.64 -0.97 5.68
CA ALA A 359 3.00 -0.04 4.77
C ALA A 359 1.61 -0.58 4.37
N PRO A 360 0.51 0.08 4.76
CA PRO A 360 -0.83 -0.32 4.36
C PRO A 360 -1.05 -0.16 2.85
N MET A 361 -1.76 -1.10 2.23
CA MET A 361 -2.12 -1.08 0.81
C MET A 361 -3.55 -1.58 0.56
N HIS A 362 -3.96 -1.71 -0.71
CA HIS A 362 -5.30 -2.22 -1.10
C HIS A 362 -6.47 -1.34 -0.62
N TRP A 363 -6.22 -0.05 -0.42
CA TRP A 363 -7.23 0.94 -0.01
C TRP A 363 -7.07 2.24 -0.82
N ALA A 364 -7.98 3.21 -0.61
CA ALA A 364 -7.98 4.54 -1.23
C ALA A 364 -8.06 4.59 -2.78
N THR A 365 -8.16 3.46 -3.47
CA THR A 365 -7.99 3.43 -4.93
C THR A 365 -9.24 2.98 -5.66
N PHE A 366 -9.78 1.81 -5.35
CA PHE A 366 -11.04 1.32 -5.90
C PHE A 366 -12.03 1.04 -4.77
N ALA A 367 -13.31 1.32 -5.01
CA ALA A 367 -14.38 0.91 -4.10
C ALA A 367 -14.74 -0.56 -4.39
N LEU A 368 -14.11 -1.48 -3.65
CA LEU A 368 -14.24 -2.93 -3.84
C LEU A 368 -15.22 -3.59 -2.86
N SER A 369 -15.45 -2.97 -1.70
CA SER A 369 -16.41 -3.48 -0.73
C SER A 369 -17.12 -2.34 0.04
N ALA A 370 -17.84 -2.65 1.12
CA ALA A 370 -18.81 -1.72 1.71
C ALA A 370 -18.29 -0.71 2.74
N GLU A 371 -17.01 -0.77 3.09
CA GLU A 371 -16.40 0.11 4.09
C GLU A 371 -16.33 1.57 3.61
N PRO A 372 -16.53 2.56 4.48
CA PRO A 372 -16.25 3.96 4.16
C PRO A 372 -14.80 4.15 3.72
N VAL A 373 -14.55 5.00 2.73
CA VAL A 373 -13.24 5.07 2.04
C VAL A 373 -12.08 5.49 2.96
N MET A 374 -12.37 6.25 4.02
CA MET A 374 -11.38 6.70 5.02
C MET A 374 -11.26 5.77 6.23
N GLU A 375 -12.21 4.83 6.41
CA GLU A 375 -12.24 3.93 7.57
C GLU A 375 -10.96 3.06 7.67
N PRO A 376 -10.42 2.48 6.58
CA PRO A 376 -9.19 1.69 6.65
C PRO A 376 -8.02 2.42 7.31
N LEU A 377 -7.76 3.67 6.90
CA LEU A 377 -6.66 4.47 7.43
C LEU A 377 -6.86 4.82 8.90
N HIS A 378 -8.09 5.17 9.28
CA HIS A 378 -8.39 5.47 10.68
C HIS A 378 -8.16 4.25 11.57
N ARG A 379 -8.74 3.10 11.18
CA ARG A 379 -8.66 1.86 11.95
C ARG A 379 -7.24 1.33 12.05
N VAL A 380 -6.45 1.36 10.97
CA VAL A 380 -5.06 0.88 11.04
C VAL A 380 -4.22 1.73 12.00
N ARG A 381 -4.40 3.07 12.00
CA ARG A 381 -3.70 3.97 12.93
C ARG A 381 -4.07 3.70 14.39
N VAL A 382 -5.36 3.49 14.66
CA VAL A 382 -5.86 3.15 16.01
C VAL A 382 -5.34 1.78 16.45
N ALA A 383 -5.40 0.77 15.58
CA ALA A 383 -4.90 -0.57 15.86
C ALA A 383 -3.39 -0.57 16.13
N TRP A 384 -2.62 0.17 15.32
CA TRP A 384 -1.18 0.32 15.48
C TRP A 384 -0.79 0.95 16.81
N ALA A 385 -1.47 2.05 17.18
CA ALA A 385 -1.25 2.71 18.47
C ALA A 385 -1.62 1.81 19.66
N ARG A 386 -2.74 1.08 19.58
CA ARG A 386 -3.17 0.12 20.62
C ARG A 386 -2.18 -1.04 20.79
N ALA A 387 -1.50 -1.44 19.71
CA ALA A 387 -0.46 -2.46 19.77
C ALA A 387 0.86 -1.94 20.38
N GLY A 388 0.96 -0.65 20.73
CA GLY A 388 2.18 -0.07 21.31
C GLY A 388 3.34 0.06 20.32
N LEU A 389 3.05 0.02 19.02
CA LEU A 389 4.06 0.07 17.97
C LEU A 389 4.46 1.53 17.64
N ALA A 390 5.74 1.74 17.33
CA ALA A 390 6.30 3.06 17.05
C ALA A 390 5.63 3.71 15.81
N ARG A 391 5.23 4.98 15.90
CA ARG A 391 4.44 5.67 14.86
C ARG A 391 5.18 5.75 13.52
N GLU A 392 6.49 5.95 13.58
CA GLU A 392 7.40 6.06 12.44
C GLU A 392 7.58 4.74 11.66
N SER A 393 7.23 3.61 12.30
CA SER A 393 7.24 2.28 11.69
C SER A 393 5.93 1.96 10.95
N LEU A 394 4.89 2.77 11.09
CA LEU A 394 3.70 2.74 10.23
C LEU A 394 3.90 3.70 9.04
N TRP A 395 4.12 3.12 7.86
CA TRP A 395 4.29 3.84 6.60
C TRP A 395 2.95 3.97 5.88
N ASP A 396 2.03 4.72 6.49
CA ASP A 396 0.73 5.11 5.92
C ASP A 396 0.88 6.22 4.87
N LEU A 397 1.65 5.92 3.81
CA LEU A 397 2.03 6.85 2.76
C LEU A 397 0.79 7.37 2.00
N PRO A 398 0.81 8.63 1.53
CA PRO A 398 -0.12 9.05 0.48
C PRO A 398 0.16 8.28 -0.81
N ILE A 399 -0.85 8.15 -1.68
CA ILE A 399 -0.65 7.65 -3.05
C ILE A 399 0.32 8.61 -3.77
N GLY A 400 1.45 8.08 -4.25
CA GLY A 400 2.57 8.83 -4.81
C GLY A 400 3.74 9.08 -3.85
N GLY A 401 3.56 8.75 -2.57
CA GLY A 401 4.60 8.88 -1.55
C GLY A 401 5.66 7.78 -1.62
N SER A 402 6.89 8.14 -1.26
CA SER A 402 8.06 7.24 -1.25
C SER A 402 8.77 7.23 0.10
N ARG A 403 9.39 6.09 0.45
CA ARG A 403 10.37 5.95 1.54
C ARG A 403 11.49 4.99 1.13
N ALA A 404 12.62 5.02 1.85
CA ALA A 404 13.75 4.14 1.60
C ALA A 404 14.06 3.26 2.83
N LEU A 405 14.56 2.05 2.56
CA LEU A 405 15.02 1.05 3.55
C LEU A 405 16.54 0.94 3.62
#